data_AF-A0A3Q8ZI69-F1
#
_entry.id   AF-A0A3Q8ZI69-F1
#
_cell.length_a   1.000
_cell.length_b   1.000
_cell.length_c   1.000
_cell.angle_alpha   90.00
_cell.angle_beta   90.00
_cell.angle_gamma   90.00
#
_symmetry.space_group_name_H-M   'P 1'
#
loop_
_entity.id
_entity.type
_entity.pdbx_description
1 polymer ?
#
loop_
_entity_poly.entity_id
_entity_poly.type
_entity_poly.pdbx_seq_one_letter_code
_entity_poly.pdbx_strand_id
1 'polypeptide(L)'
;MARHRSYSITFKRQVVQEYLSGETLHSLAKRHDVTRTLIRVWIGKYEAGGFDEDTASATLITEYEARIAALERLVGKQALELEFLKGALKNAPRPKSGITSAIIGPPASLSPKDAG
;
A
#
# COMPACT_ATOMS: atom_id res chain seq x y z
N MET A 1 13.05 -30.28 9.66
CA MET A 1 12.25 -29.84 8.50
C MET A 1 12.95 -30.29 7.23
N ALA A 2 12.29 -31.04 6.34
CA ALA A 2 12.91 -31.49 5.09
C ALA A 2 13.19 -30.29 4.18
N ARG A 3 14.45 -30.11 3.76
CA ARG A 3 14.82 -29.11 2.75
C ARG A 3 14.38 -29.64 1.39
N HIS A 4 13.30 -29.08 0.87
CA HIS A 4 12.88 -29.34 -0.50
C HIS A 4 13.83 -28.60 -1.46
N ARG A 5 14.26 -29.29 -2.53
CA ARG A 5 15.08 -28.67 -3.57
C ARG A 5 14.23 -27.64 -4.32
N SER A 6 14.63 -26.37 -4.23
CA SER A 6 14.01 -25.27 -4.97
C SER A 6 14.83 -24.96 -6.23
N TYR A 7 14.13 -24.58 -7.30
CA TYR A 7 14.73 -24.17 -8.57
C TYR A 7 14.26 -22.76 -8.91
N SER A 8 15.16 -21.93 -9.45
CA SER A 8 14.81 -20.58 -9.91
C SER A 8 13.84 -20.63 -11.09
N ILE A 9 13.04 -19.58 -11.26
CA ILE A 9 12.08 -19.46 -12.38
C ILE A 9 12.82 -19.44 -13.71
N THR A 10 13.97 -18.76 -13.79
CA THR A 10 14.82 -18.71 -14.98
C THR A 10 15.28 -20.10 -15.41
N PHE A 11 15.68 -20.94 -14.45
CA PHE A 11 16.08 -22.31 -14.73
C PHE A 11 14.91 -23.17 -15.22
N LYS A 12 13.74 -23.06 -14.57
CA LYS A 12 12.54 -23.79 -15.03
C LYS A 12 12.16 -23.39 -16.46
N ARG A 13 12.22 -22.09 -16.78
CA ARG A 13 11.95 -21.57 -18.13
C ARG A 13 12.94 -22.13 -19.16
N GLN A 14 14.23 -22.13 -18.83
CA GLN A 14 15.27 -22.69 -19.68
C GLN A 14 14.99 -24.16 -20.01
N VAL A 15 14.73 -25.00 -18.99
CA VAL A 15 14.48 -26.44 -19.20
C VAL A 15 13.25 -26.68 -20.08
N VAL A 16 12.18 -25.88 -19.89
CA VAL A 16 10.98 -25.99 -20.75
C VAL A 16 11.28 -25.54 -22.17
N GLN A 17 12.06 -24.47 -22.36
CA GLN A 17 12.43 -24.00 -23.70
C GLN A 17 13.31 -25.00 -24.45
N GLU A 18 14.25 -25.66 -23.76
CA GLU A 18 15.03 -26.76 -24.34
C GLU A 18 14.11 -27.93 -24.78
N TYR A 19 13.11 -28.27 -23.98
CA TYR A 19 12.11 -29.28 -24.38
C TYR A 19 11.32 -28.85 -25.63
N LEU A 20 10.84 -27.61 -25.68
CA LEU A 20 10.13 -27.05 -26.84
C LEU A 20 11.03 -26.99 -28.09
N SER A 21 12.34 -26.90 -27.93
CA SER A 21 13.32 -26.96 -29.02
C SER A 21 13.53 -28.38 -29.60
N GLY A 22 12.88 -29.39 -29.03
CA GLY A 22 12.92 -30.78 -29.49
C GLY A 22 13.77 -31.72 -28.63
N GLU A 23 14.31 -31.26 -27.50
CA GLU A 23 14.99 -32.15 -26.56
C GLU A 23 14.05 -33.16 -25.90
N THR A 24 14.56 -34.35 -25.62
CA THR A 24 13.77 -35.39 -24.95
C THR A 24 13.68 -35.16 -23.45
N LEU A 25 12.58 -35.54 -22.82
CA LEU A 25 12.47 -35.54 -21.35
C LEU A 25 13.58 -36.36 -20.67
N HIS A 26 14.11 -37.40 -21.34
CA HIS A 26 15.19 -38.20 -20.80
C HIS A 26 16.53 -37.47 -20.76
N SER A 27 16.91 -36.82 -21.87
CA SER A 27 18.17 -36.06 -21.95
C SER A 27 18.16 -34.91 -20.94
N LEU A 28 17.05 -34.18 -20.84
CA LEU A 28 16.87 -33.09 -19.88
C LEU A 28 16.95 -33.58 -18.44
N ALA A 29 16.24 -34.66 -18.11
CA ALA A 29 16.26 -35.21 -16.76
C ALA A 29 17.67 -35.63 -16.32
N LYS A 30 18.43 -36.25 -17.22
CA LYS A 30 19.81 -36.69 -16.95
C LYS A 30 20.77 -35.51 -16.83
N ARG A 31 20.65 -34.51 -17.69
CA ARG A 31 21.56 -33.35 -17.75
C ARG A 31 21.40 -32.43 -16.55
N HIS A 32 20.16 -32.17 -16.17
CA HIS A 32 19.80 -31.19 -15.15
C HIS A 32 19.61 -31.83 -13.76
N ASP A 33 19.73 -33.16 -13.66
CA ASP A 33 19.42 -33.94 -12.45
C ASP A 33 18.01 -33.63 -11.91
N VAL A 34 17.04 -33.66 -12.82
CA VAL A 34 15.63 -33.35 -12.53
C VAL A 34 14.76 -34.54 -12.92
N THR A 35 13.75 -34.87 -12.11
CA THR A 35 12.83 -35.95 -12.46
C THR A 35 11.96 -35.56 -13.64
N ARG A 36 11.71 -36.52 -14.56
CA ARG A 36 10.86 -36.29 -15.76
C ARG A 36 9.47 -35.78 -15.39
N THR A 37 8.91 -36.24 -14.27
CA THR A 37 7.62 -35.78 -13.74
C THR A 37 7.64 -34.29 -13.41
N LEU A 38 8.73 -33.80 -12.81
CA LEU A 38 8.86 -32.39 -12.45
C LEU A 38 8.99 -31.50 -13.71
N ILE A 39 9.70 -31.99 -14.74
CA ILE A 39 9.79 -31.31 -16.04
C ILE A 39 8.39 -31.20 -16.68
N ARG A 40 7.57 -32.26 -16.65
CA ARG A 40 6.18 -32.22 -17.15
C ARG A 40 5.32 -31.19 -16.42
N VAL A 41 5.46 -31.09 -15.09
CA VAL A 41 4.77 -30.07 -14.29
C VAL A 41 5.20 -28.66 -14.72
N TRP A 42 6.49 -28.45 -14.98
CA TRP A 42 6.99 -27.16 -15.45
C TRP A 42 6.49 -26.81 -16.86
N ILE A 43 6.42 -27.78 -17.77
CA ILE A 43 5.84 -27.57 -19.11
C ILE A 43 4.38 -27.11 -18.98
N GLY A 44 3.55 -27.82 -18.20
CA GLY A 44 2.15 -27.42 -18.00
C GLY A 44 2.02 -26.04 -17.35
N LYS A 45 2.90 -25.68 -16.41
CA LYS A 45 2.95 -24.32 -15.83
C LYS A 45 3.37 -23.26 -16.84
N TYR A 46 4.31 -23.58 -17.73
CA TYR A 46 4.76 -22.66 -18.78
C TYR A 46 3.64 -22.40 -19.79
N GLU A 47 2.95 -23.43 -20.24
CA GLU A 47 1.82 -23.33 -21.18
C GLU A 47 0.66 -22.52 -20.59
N ALA A 48 0.46 -22.61 -19.28
CA ALA A 48 -0.52 -21.80 -18.55
C ALA A 48 -0.07 -20.36 -18.27
N GLY A 49 1.14 -19.94 -18.69
CA GLY A 49 1.68 -18.60 -18.41
C GLY A 49 2.17 -18.39 -16.97
N GLY A 50 2.18 -19.45 -16.13
CA GLY A 50 2.49 -19.36 -14.71
C GLY A 50 3.95 -19.03 -14.35
N PHE A 51 4.82 -18.84 -15.34
CA PHE A 51 6.19 -18.31 -15.12
C PHE A 51 6.31 -16.81 -15.38
N ASP A 52 5.32 -16.19 -16.02
CA ASP A 52 5.25 -14.74 -16.24
C ASP A 52 4.52 -14.03 -15.08
N GLU A 53 3.58 -14.71 -14.42
CA GLU A 53 2.90 -14.20 -13.22
C GLU A 53 3.87 -13.79 -12.11
N ASP A 54 4.94 -14.55 -11.89
CA ASP A 54 5.94 -14.21 -10.87
C ASP A 54 6.70 -12.92 -11.21
N THR A 55 6.94 -12.66 -12.51
CA THR A 55 7.63 -11.45 -12.98
C THR A 55 6.68 -10.25 -12.93
N ALA A 56 5.44 -10.42 -13.38
CA ALA A 56 4.39 -9.42 -13.25
C ALA A 56 4.14 -9.06 -11.78
N SER A 57 4.14 -10.06 -10.89
CA SER A 57 4.01 -9.86 -9.44
C SER A 57 5.18 -9.04 -8.87
N ALA A 58 6.42 -9.32 -9.28
CA ALA A 58 7.58 -8.55 -8.84
C ALA A 58 7.47 -7.07 -9.26
N THR A 59 7.08 -6.80 -10.51
CA THR A 59 6.87 -5.42 -10.99
C THR A 59 5.76 -4.73 -10.20
N LEU A 60 4.62 -5.38 -10.01
CA LEU A 60 3.50 -4.84 -9.23
C LEU A 60 3.90 -4.52 -7.79
N ILE A 61 4.71 -5.36 -7.15
CA ILE A 61 5.24 -5.09 -5.80
C ILE A 61 6.08 -3.81 -5.81
N THR A 62 6.99 -3.63 -6.77
CA THR A 62 7.81 -2.41 -6.84
C THR A 62 6.98 -1.14 -7.07
N GLU A 63 5.93 -1.23 -7.90
CA GLU A 63 5.00 -0.11 -8.12
C GLU A 63 4.23 0.23 -6.84
N TYR A 64 3.75 -0.77 -6.11
CA TYR A 64 3.09 -0.57 -4.83
C TYR A 64 4.03 0.04 -3.79
N GLU A 65 5.27 -0.43 -3.68
CA GLU A 65 6.27 0.14 -2.79
C GLU A 65 6.55 1.62 -3.11
N ALA A 66 6.69 1.96 -4.40
CA ALA A 66 6.85 3.35 -4.81
C ALA A 66 5.64 4.21 -4.45
N ARG A 67 4.42 3.67 -4.63
CA ARG A 67 3.19 4.36 -4.26
C ARG A 67 3.08 4.57 -2.75
N ILE A 68 3.40 3.55 -1.95
CA ILE A 68 3.43 3.63 -0.49
C ILE A 68 4.41 4.73 -0.05
N ALA A 69 5.65 4.70 -0.56
CA ALA A 69 6.65 5.68 -0.19
C ALA A 69 6.26 7.12 -0.61
N ALA A 70 5.53 7.30 -1.71
CA ALA A 70 5.00 8.60 -2.11
C ALA A 70 3.89 9.08 -1.16
N LEU A 71 2.99 8.19 -0.77
CA LEU A 71 1.91 8.47 0.18
C LEU A 71 2.45 8.79 1.57
N GLU A 72 3.41 8.02 2.07
CA GLU A 72 4.08 8.27 3.35
C GLU A 72 4.73 9.67 3.40
N ARG A 73 5.38 10.09 2.31
CA ARG A 73 5.93 11.46 2.20
C ARG A 73 4.84 12.53 2.18
N LEU A 74 3.66 12.26 1.63
CA LEU A 74 2.55 13.22 1.65
C LEU A 74 1.94 13.32 3.05
N VAL A 75 1.74 12.18 3.72
CA VAL A 75 1.28 12.13 5.11
C VAL A 75 2.25 12.88 6.02
N GLY A 76 3.56 12.69 5.87
CA GLY A 76 4.56 13.44 6.63
C GLY A 76 4.49 14.96 6.41
N LYS A 77 4.32 15.42 5.16
CA LYS A 77 4.14 16.85 4.87
C LYS A 77 2.88 17.43 5.52
N GLN A 78 1.76 16.70 5.40
CA GLN A 78 0.49 17.12 6.00
C GLN A 78 0.56 17.15 7.54
N ALA A 79 1.28 16.21 8.16
CA ALA A 79 1.47 16.20 9.60
C ALA A 79 2.20 17.48 10.08
N LEU A 80 3.28 17.86 9.40
CA LEU A 80 4.03 19.08 9.70
C LEU A 80 3.19 20.34 9.51
N GLU A 81 2.38 20.40 8.44
CA GLU A 81 1.47 21.52 8.19
C GLU A 81 0.40 21.63 9.28
N LEU A 82 -0.18 20.52 9.72
CA LEU A 82 -1.14 20.49 10.82
C LEU A 82 -0.50 20.95 12.15
N GLU A 83 0.72 20.52 12.44
CA GLU A 83 1.46 20.97 13.63
C GLU A 83 1.73 22.47 13.58
N PHE A 84 2.16 22.99 12.43
CA PHE A 84 2.37 24.41 12.20
C PHE A 84 1.09 25.23 12.43
N LEU A 85 -0.02 24.85 11.80
CA LEU A 85 -1.29 25.55 11.92
C LEU A 85 -1.85 25.49 13.34
N LYS A 86 -1.77 24.34 14.00
CA LYS A 86 -2.15 24.20 15.41
C LYS A 86 -1.27 25.05 16.32
N GLY A 87 0.03 25.13 16.05
CA GLY A 87 0.96 26.00 16.77
C GLY A 87 0.61 27.48 16.60
N ALA A 88 0.34 27.91 15.37
CA ALA A 88 -0.08 29.29 15.07
C ALA A 88 -1.38 29.66 15.78
N LEU A 89 -2.38 28.77 15.80
CA LEU A 89 -3.64 28.99 16.54
C LEU A 89 -3.44 29.11 18.05
N LYS A 90 -2.54 28.32 18.66
CA LYS A 90 -2.22 28.41 20.09
C LYS A 90 -1.51 29.73 20.44
N ASN A 91 -0.71 30.24 19.52
CA ASN A 91 0.08 31.46 19.70
C ASN A 91 -0.63 32.72 19.20
N ALA A 92 -1.82 32.59 18.58
CA ALA A 92 -2.61 33.72 18.15
C ALA A 92 -2.95 34.57 19.39
N PRO A 93 -2.77 35.91 19.31
CA PRO A 93 -3.18 36.80 20.39
C PRO A 93 -4.63 36.51 20.74
N ARG A 94 -4.92 36.22 22.02
CA ARG A 94 -6.31 36.20 22.50
C ARG A 94 -6.97 37.48 21.98
N PRO A 95 -8.17 37.41 21.38
CA PRO A 95 -8.91 38.63 21.08
C PRO A 95 -8.91 39.43 22.37
N LYS A 96 -8.39 40.67 22.31
CA LYS A 96 -8.48 41.62 23.42
C LYS A 96 -9.90 41.47 23.93
N SER A 97 -10.09 40.99 25.15
CA SER A 97 -11.37 41.14 25.82
C SER A 97 -11.63 42.64 25.79
N GLY A 98 -12.41 43.06 24.78
CA GLY A 98 -13.00 44.36 24.75
C GLY A 98 -13.67 44.49 26.09
N ILE A 99 -13.37 45.60 26.75
CA ILE A 99 -13.91 46.06 28.03
C ILE A 99 -15.26 45.39 28.25
N THR A 100 -15.37 44.62 29.32
CA THR A 100 -16.61 44.14 29.91
C THR A 100 -17.64 45.27 29.84
N SER A 101 -18.41 45.33 28.76
CA SER A 101 -19.59 46.16 28.70
C SER A 101 -20.58 45.39 29.53
N ALA A 102 -20.59 45.69 30.83
CA ALA A 102 -21.68 45.33 31.70
C ALA A 102 -22.95 45.83 31.02
N ILE A 103 -23.70 44.91 30.40
CA ILE A 103 -25.09 45.16 30.03
C ILE A 103 -25.80 45.24 31.38
N ILE A 104 -25.78 46.42 31.97
CA ILE A 104 -26.69 46.81 33.03
C ILE A 104 -28.07 46.65 32.39
N GLY A 105 -28.80 45.63 32.84
CA GLY A 105 -30.16 45.38 32.37
C GLY A 105 -31.02 46.63 32.54
N PRO A 106 -32.04 46.84 31.68
CA PRO A 106 -32.96 47.95 31.85
C PRO A 106 -33.57 47.95 33.26
N PRO A 107 -33.73 49.11 33.92
CA PRO A 107 -34.36 49.16 35.22
C PRO A 107 -35.79 48.60 35.13
N ALA A 108 -36.12 47.70 36.05
CA ALA A 108 -37.46 47.14 36.18
C ALA A 108 -38.49 48.28 36.29
N SER A 109 -39.42 48.36 35.34
CA SER A 109 -40.57 49.24 35.41
C SER A 109 -41.85 48.39 35.48
N LEU A 110 -42.65 48.72 36.48
CA LEU A 110 -43.81 48.00 37.00
C LEU A 110 -44.96 47.88 35.98
N SER A 111 -45.64 46.73 36.05
CA SER A 111 -46.93 46.42 35.42
C SER A 111 -48.02 47.42 35.82
N PRO A 112 -49.03 47.63 34.96
CA PRO A 112 -50.38 47.34 35.39
C PRO A 112 -51.09 46.33 34.49
N LYS A 113 -51.88 45.55 35.20
CA LYS A 113 -52.78 44.48 34.81
C LYS A 113 -54.14 45.06 34.36
N ASP A 114 -54.92 44.23 33.65
CA ASP A 114 -56.32 44.37 33.22
C ASP A 114 -56.55 45.04 31.85
N ALA A 115 -57.46 44.60 30.97
CA ALA A 115 -58.42 43.49 31.01
C ALA A 115 -58.88 43.18 29.57
N GLY A 116 -59.29 41.93 29.33
CA GLY A 116 -60.11 41.48 28.21
C GLY A 116 -60.89 40.26 28.65
#